data_AF-A0A5E6ZGH9-F1
#
_entry.id   AF-A0A5E6ZGH9-F1
#
_cell.length_a   1.000
_cell.length_b   1.000
_cell.length_c   1.000
_cell.angle_alpha   90.00
_cell.angle_beta   90.00
_cell.angle_gamma   90.00
#
_symmetry.space_group_name_H-M   'P 1'
#
loop_
_entity.id
_entity.type
_entity.pdbx_description
1 polymer ?
#
loop_
_entity_poly.entity_id
_entity_poly.type
_entity_poly.pdbx_seq_one_letter_code
_entity_poly.pdbx_strand_id
1 'polypeptide(L)'
;MLFDEPTSALDPELVGDVLKVMQDLAQEGRTMVVVTHEMGFAREVSNQLVFLHKGIVEESGDPREVLVNPQCERLQQFLSGSLK
;
A
#
# COMPACT_ATOMS: atom_id res chain seq x y z
N MET A 1 -13.24 -6.66 -3.04
CA MET A 1 -13.44 -5.92 -1.78
C MET A 1 -12.67 -4.61 -1.87
N LEU A 2 -13.22 -3.52 -1.34
CA LEU A 2 -12.60 -2.19 -1.38
C LEU A 2 -12.32 -1.78 0.06
N PHE A 3 -11.08 -1.38 0.36
CA PHE A 3 -10.68 -0.86 1.65
C PHE A 3 -10.12 0.54 1.47
N ASP A 4 -10.64 1.50 2.22
CA ASP A 4 -10.20 2.89 2.19
C ASP A 4 -9.55 3.23 3.53
N GLU A 5 -8.22 3.24 3.55
CA GLU A 5 -7.36 3.46 4.72
C GLU A 5 -7.88 2.78 6.02
N PRO A 6 -8.07 1.44 6.01
CA PRO A 6 -8.79 0.74 7.08
C PRO A 6 -8.11 0.79 8.45
N THR A 7 -6.82 1.16 8.48
CA THR A 7 -6.01 1.24 9.69
C THR A 7 -5.78 2.67 10.19
N SER A 8 -6.20 3.70 9.44
CA SER A 8 -5.87 5.11 9.73
C SER A 8 -6.44 5.66 11.04
N ALA A 9 -7.58 5.11 11.49
CA ALA A 9 -8.27 5.53 12.71
C ALA A 9 -8.02 4.59 13.91
N LEU A 10 -7.09 3.64 13.78
CA LEU A 10 -6.78 2.66 14.81
C LEU A 10 -5.54 3.05 15.60
N ASP A 11 -5.52 2.63 16.87
CA ASP A 11 -4.32 2.71 17.67
C ASP A 11 -3.21 1.85 17.05
N PRO A 12 -1.92 2.28 17.10
CA PRO A 12 -0.80 1.56 16.49
C PRO A 12 -0.70 0.09 16.89
N GLU A 13 -1.11 -0.25 18.11
CA GLU A 13 -1.11 -1.61 18.64
C GLU A 13 -2.08 -2.55 17.91
N LEU A 14 -3.16 -2.01 17.33
CA LEU A 14 -4.23 -2.77 16.67
C LEU A 14 -4.08 -2.85 15.14
N VAL A 15 -3.18 -2.04 14.57
CA VAL A 15 -2.92 -2.02 13.11
C VAL A 15 -2.50 -3.40 12.62
N GLY A 16 -1.61 -4.08 13.36
CA GLY A 16 -1.09 -5.39 12.98
C GLY A 16 -2.18 -6.46 12.86
N ASP A 17 -3.16 -6.45 13.75
CA ASP A 17 -4.25 -7.43 13.74
C ASP A 17 -5.15 -7.26 12.51
N VAL A 18 -5.45 -6.02 12.13
CA VAL A 18 -6.26 -5.71 10.94
C VAL A 18 -5.51 -6.07 9.66
N LEU A 19 -4.22 -5.72 9.57
CA LEU A 19 -3.39 -6.07 8.41
C LEU A 19 -3.29 -7.59 8.23
N LYS A 20 -3.22 -8.35 9.33
CA LYS A 20 -3.20 -9.82 9.29
C LYS A 20 -4.48 -10.40 8.71
N VAL A 21 -5.65 -9.93 9.16
CA VAL A 21 -6.93 -10.36 8.59
C VAL A 21 -7.02 -10.02 7.10
N MET A 22 -6.54 -8.84 6.69
CA MET A 22 -6.49 -8.46 5.28
C MET A 22 -5.55 -9.36 4.47
N GLN A 23 -4.42 -9.76 5.03
CA GLN A 23 -3.49 -10.69 4.40
C GLN A 23 -4.11 -12.08 4.22
N ASP A 24 -4.80 -12.60 5.24
CA ASP A 24 -5.50 -13.88 5.16
C ASP A 24 -6.56 -13.87 4.05
N LEU A 25 -7.33 -12.77 3.96
CA LEU A 25 -8.32 -12.57 2.88
C LEU A 25 -7.67 -12.53 1.48
N ALA A 26 -6.48 -11.95 1.36
CA ALA A 26 -5.74 -11.95 0.10
C ALA A 26 -5.25 -13.36 -0.26
N GLN A 27 -4.77 -14.13 0.73
CA GLN A 27 -4.32 -15.52 0.54
C GLN A 27 -5.46 -16.47 0.16
N GLU A 28 -6.69 -16.20 0.59
CA GLU A 28 -7.89 -16.90 0.12
C GLU A 28 -8.20 -16.68 -1.38
N GLY A 29 -7.44 -15.83 -2.07
CA GLY A 29 -7.62 -15.54 -3.50
C GLY A 29 -8.70 -14.50 -3.77
N ARG A 30 -9.05 -13.67 -2.78
CA ARG A 30 -10.04 -12.61 -2.97
C ARG A 30 -9.43 -11.43 -3.72
N THR A 31 -10.17 -10.89 -4.69
CA THR A 31 -9.79 -9.63 -5.33
C THR A 31 -10.03 -8.46 -4.38
N MET A 32 -8.96 -7.71 -4.11
CA MET A 32 -8.95 -6.59 -3.16
C MET A 32 -8.35 -5.35 -3.82
N VAL A 33 -8.95 -4.19 -3.55
CA VAL A 33 -8.35 -2.88 -3.81
C VAL A 33 -8.24 -2.20 -2.46
N VAL A 34 -7.03 -1.75 -2.12
CA VAL A 34 -6.70 -1.19 -0.82
C VAL A 34 -6.03 0.16 -1.02
N VAL A 35 -6.58 1.20 -0.41
CA VAL A 35 -5.91 2.48 -0.20
C VAL A 35 -5.24 2.42 1.17
N THR A 36 -3.93 2.64 1.23
CA THR A 36 -3.19 2.58 2.49
C THR A 36 -1.89 3.39 2.41
N HIS A 37 -1.43 3.86 3.58
CA HIS A 37 -0.09 4.40 3.79
C HIS A 37 0.89 3.37 4.37
N GLU A 38 0.43 2.15 4.66
CA GLU A 38 1.25 1.05 5.19
C GLU A 38 2.09 0.38 4.08
N MET A 39 3.25 0.95 3.78
CA MET A 39 4.12 0.48 2.68
C MET A 39 4.62 -0.95 2.87
N GLY A 40 4.83 -1.40 4.11
CA GLY A 40 5.23 -2.77 4.41
C GLY A 40 4.16 -3.78 3.96
N PHE A 41 2.91 -3.50 4.31
CA PHE A 41 1.75 -4.29 3.86
C PHE A 41 1.62 -4.26 2.33
N ALA A 42 1.71 -3.07 1.73
CA ALA A 42 1.62 -2.92 0.28
C ALA A 42 2.68 -3.76 -0.45
N ARG A 43 3.91 -3.80 0.07
CA ARG A 43 5.02 -4.59 -0.49
C ARG A 43 4.82 -6.11 -0.35
N GLU A 44 4.28 -6.57 0.76
CA GLU A 44 4.18 -7.99 1.08
C GLU A 44 2.96 -8.67 0.48
N VAL A 45 1.82 -7.98 0.48
CA VAL A 45 0.51 -8.59 0.15
C VAL A 45 0.05 -8.23 -1.25
N SER A 46 0.42 -7.06 -1.78
CA SER A 46 -0.12 -6.60 -3.06
C SER A 46 0.55 -7.29 -4.24
N ASN A 47 -0.23 -7.56 -5.28
CA ASN A 47 0.29 -8.03 -6.57
C ASN A 47 0.66 -6.87 -7.50
N GLN A 48 0.01 -5.72 -7.33
CA GLN A 48 0.20 -4.53 -8.12
C GLN A 48 0.08 -3.31 -7.20
N LEU A 49 0.99 -2.34 -7.37
CA LEU A 49 0.96 -1.05 -6.70
C LEU A 49 0.60 0.03 -7.71
N VAL A 50 -0.19 1.01 -7.26
CA VAL A 50 -0.57 2.18 -8.03
C VAL A 50 -0.33 3.42 -7.17
N PHE A 51 0.53 4.30 -7.65
CA PHE A 51 0.76 5.60 -7.04
C PHE A 51 -0.09 6.66 -7.74
N LEU A 52 -1.00 7.25 -6.96
CA LEU A 52 -1.90 8.29 -7.42
C LEU A 52 -1.42 9.65 -6.92
N HIS A 53 -1.24 10.61 -7.84
CA HIS A 53 -0.94 11.99 -7.50
C HIS A 53 -1.85 12.94 -8.30
N LYS A 54 -2.52 13.86 -7.60
CA LYS A 54 -3.45 14.86 -8.21
C LYS A 54 -4.51 14.23 -9.14
N GLY A 55 -5.00 13.04 -8.80
CA GLY A 55 -6.00 12.33 -9.59
C GLY A 55 -5.45 11.62 -10.83
N ILE A 56 -4.13 11.55 -10.99
CA ILE A 56 -3.46 10.86 -12.10
C ILE A 56 -2.65 9.69 -11.52
N VAL A 57 -2.68 8.54 -12.21
CA VAL A 57 -1.77 7.44 -11.93
C VAL A 57 -0.41 7.80 -12.50
N GLU A 58 0.51 8.18 -11.63
CA GLU A 58 1.84 8.64 -12.03
C GLU A 58 2.85 7.49 -12.08
N GLU A 59 2.63 6.43 -11.31
CA GLU A 59 3.44 5.22 -11.38
C GLU A 59 2.60 4.00 -11.00
N SER A 60 2.86 2.86 -11.62
CA SER A 60 2.22 1.59 -11.27
C SER A 60 3.08 0.41 -11.69
N GLY A 61 3.03 -0.69 -10.94
CA GLY A 61 3.84 -1.88 -11.24
C GLY A 61 3.89 -2.87 -10.09
N ASP A 62 4.87 -3.79 -10.11
CA ASP A 62 5.12 -4.67 -8.97
C ASP A 62 5.53 -3.82 -7.76
N PRO A 63 4.87 -3.95 -6.59
CA PRO A 63 5.22 -3.20 -5.39
C PRO A 63 6.70 -3.33 -5.01
N ARG A 64 7.31 -4.49 -5.24
CA ARG A 64 8.71 -4.78 -4.89
C ARG A 64 9.70 -4.04 -5.80
N GLU A 65 9.28 -3.70 -7.01
CA GLU A 65 10.08 -2.89 -7.94
C GLU A 65 9.81 -1.40 -7.73
N VAL A 66 8.53 -1.01 -7.72
CA VAL A 66 8.09 0.40 -7.64
C VAL A 66 8.51 1.06 -6.33
N LEU A 67 8.49 0.33 -5.20
CA LEU A 67 8.90 0.89 -3.91
C LEU A 67 10.42 0.94 -3.72
N VAL A 68 11.19 0.11 -4.44
CA VAL A 68 12.65 0.02 -4.31
C VAL A 68 13.36 0.91 -5.34
N ASN A 69 12.84 0.94 -6.56
CA ASN A 69 13.38 1.72 -7.67
C ASN A 69 12.27 2.58 -8.32
N PRO A 70 11.66 3.52 -7.58
CA PRO A 70 10.63 4.41 -8.10
C PRO A 70 11.17 5.27 -9.26
N GLN A 71 10.47 5.24 -10.39
CA GLN A 71 10.84 6.02 -11.58
C GLN A 71 10.32 7.47 -11.51
N CYS A 72 9.20 7.69 -10.83
CA CYS A 72 8.62 9.02 -10.66
C CYS A 72 9.32 9.77 -9.53
N GLU A 73 9.81 10.99 -9.82
CA GLU A 73 10.37 11.90 -8.80
C GLU A 73 9.39 12.14 -7.64
N ARG A 74 8.09 12.16 -7.94
CA ARG A 74 7.06 12.38 -6.92
C ARG A 74 6.93 11.20 -5.97
N LEU A 75 7.03 9.97 -6.47
CA LEU A 75 7.05 8.78 -5.64
C LEU A 75 8.33 8.72 -4.78
N GLN A 76 9.48 9.08 -5.35
CA GLN A 76 10.73 9.20 -4.60
C GLN A 76 10.60 10.18 -3.41
N GLN A 77 10.03 11.36 -3.67
CA GLN A 77 9.75 12.36 -2.62
C GLN A 77 8.78 11.82 -1.56
N PHE A 78 7.71 11.16 -1.99
CA PHE A 78 6.72 10.56 -1.10
C PHE A 78 7.37 9.53 -0.15
N LEU A 79 8.13 8.58 -0.71
CA LEU A 79 8.83 7.56 0.07
C LEU A 79 9.87 8.17 1.03
N SER A 80 10.61 9.20 0.59
CA SER A 80 11.60 9.90 1.44
C SER A 80 10.97 10.64 2.63
N GLY A 81 9.72 11.09 2.50
CA GLY A 81 8.98 11.77 3.55
C GLY A 81 8.31 10.83 4.54
N SER A 82 7.87 9.65 4.07
CA SER A 82 7.19 8.63 4.88
C SER A 82 8.13 7.65 5.60
N LEU A 83 9.42 7.61 5.23
CA LEU A 83 10.46 6.80 5.90
C LEU A 83 11.09 7.49 7.13
N LYS A 84 10.41 8.46 7.74
CA LYS A 84 10.86 9.15 8.97
C LYS A 84 10.09 8.71 10.20
#